data_AF-A0A1X1XXG2-F1
#
_entry.id   AF-A0A1X1XXG2-F1
#
_cell.length_a   1.000
_cell.length_b   1.000
_cell.length_c   1.000
_cell.angle_alpha   90.00
_cell.angle_beta   90.00
_cell.angle_gamma   90.00
#
_symmetry.space_group_name_H-M   'P 1'
#
loop_
_entity.id
_entity.type
_entity.pdbx_description
1 polymer ?
#
loop_
_entity_poly.entity_id
_entity_poly.type
_entity_poly.pdbx_seq_one_letter_code
_entity_poly.pdbx_strand_id
1 'polypeptide(L)'
;MNEATTLLQRSKTVPAAVVQLIDSFEPALGAATPLRLEADPYLTTTLWAAAFRAEKALRHDDDQDRRRDVRIALEQFRHALRDITENQPYSDDAPVREVLARTVEILAAPQKTLADLLGVSVRQLQRWLAADGPEPTADDAARIRVVGQLVNQLRHSFTGPGVTAWFYREHPVLERRPIDLLDASLSYPQLLSAATAARAMTV
;
A
#
# COMPACT_ATOMS: atom_id res chain seq x y z
N MET A 1 -3.78 -19.80 -2.45
CA MET A 1 -4.76 -19.02 -1.66
C MET A 1 -6.13 -18.92 -2.32
N ASN A 2 -6.25 -18.48 -3.59
CA ASN A 2 -7.55 -18.42 -4.32
C ASN A 2 -8.32 -19.76 -4.34
N GLU A 3 -7.62 -20.89 -4.49
CA GLU A 3 -8.23 -22.23 -4.46
C GLU A 3 -8.80 -22.58 -3.09
N ALA A 4 -8.11 -22.22 -2.01
CA ALA A 4 -8.56 -22.45 -0.63
C ALA A 4 -9.80 -21.61 -0.30
N THR A 5 -9.86 -20.34 -0.74
CA THR A 5 -11.05 -19.50 -0.59
C THR A 5 -12.25 -20.06 -1.37
N THR A 6 -12.02 -20.55 -2.59
CA THR A 6 -13.07 -21.18 -3.43
C THR A 6 -13.57 -22.48 -2.81
N LEU A 7 -12.66 -23.30 -2.28
CA LEU A 7 -12.99 -24.55 -1.59
C LEU A 7 -13.82 -24.29 -0.33
N LEU A 8 -13.45 -23.29 0.46
CA LEU A 8 -14.15 -22.89 1.69
C LEU A 8 -15.58 -22.37 1.39
N GLN A 9 -15.76 -21.61 0.31
CA GLN A 9 -17.08 -21.11 -0.10
C GLN A 9 -18.08 -22.23 -0.41
N ARG A 10 -17.59 -23.35 -0.97
CA ARG A 10 -18.41 -24.50 -1.37
C ARG A 10 -18.63 -25.52 -0.26
N SER A 11 -17.91 -25.40 0.85
CA SER A 11 -17.89 -26.39 1.93
C SER A 11 -18.81 -25.99 3.09
N LYS A 12 -19.47 -26.95 3.74
CA LYS A 12 -20.30 -26.69 4.93
C LYS A 12 -19.47 -26.43 6.21
N THR A 13 -18.25 -26.96 6.25
CA THR A 13 -17.28 -26.82 7.34
C THR A 13 -15.93 -26.37 6.78
N VAL A 14 -14.95 -26.11 7.65
CA VAL A 14 -13.58 -25.76 7.22
C VAL A 14 -12.86 -27.02 6.71
N PRO A 15 -12.46 -27.08 5.43
CA PRO A 15 -11.74 -28.23 4.87
C PRO A 15 -10.33 -28.37 5.45
N ALA A 16 -9.82 -29.59 5.57
CA ALA A 16 -8.46 -29.86 6.06
C ALA A 16 -7.36 -29.15 5.25
N ALA A 17 -7.54 -29.02 3.93
CA ALA A 17 -6.62 -28.26 3.09
C ALA A 17 -6.54 -26.76 3.44
N VAL A 18 -7.64 -26.19 3.97
CA VAL A 18 -7.66 -24.80 4.45
C VAL A 18 -6.95 -24.69 5.80
N VAL A 19 -7.08 -25.69 6.67
CA VAL A 19 -6.34 -25.78 7.94
C VAL A 19 -4.84 -25.83 7.67
N GLN A 20 -4.38 -26.73 6.80
CA GLN A 20 -2.97 -26.86 6.41
C GLN A 20 -2.41 -25.56 5.81
N LEU A 21 -3.23 -24.84 5.03
CA LEU A 21 -2.83 -23.53 4.51
C LEU A 21 -2.60 -22.52 5.65
N ILE A 22 -3.53 -22.45 6.62
CA ILE A 22 -3.40 -21.54 7.77
C ILE A 22 -2.17 -21.89 8.61
N ASP A 23 -1.96 -23.17 8.89
CA ASP A 23 -0.78 -23.66 9.64
C ASP A 23 0.55 -23.32 8.92
N SER A 24 0.52 -23.10 7.60
CA SER A 24 1.71 -22.72 6.84
C SER A 24 2.04 -21.23 6.92
N PHE A 25 1.16 -20.38 7.47
CA PHE A 25 1.37 -18.93 7.50
C PHE A 25 2.51 -18.53 8.44
N GLU A 26 2.53 -19.00 9.68
CA GLU A 26 3.59 -18.69 10.64
C GLU A 26 5.01 -19.02 10.09
N PRO A 27 5.29 -20.25 9.60
CA PRO A 27 6.61 -20.56 9.07
C PRO A 27 6.94 -19.80 7.78
N ALA A 28 5.95 -19.54 6.91
CA ALA A 28 6.18 -18.79 5.68
C ALA A 28 6.48 -17.29 5.94
N LEU A 29 5.74 -16.66 6.85
CA LEU A 29 5.95 -15.26 7.25
C LEU A 29 7.24 -15.12 8.08
N GLY A 30 7.51 -16.08 8.98
CA GLY A 30 8.74 -16.14 9.77
C GLY A 30 10.00 -16.29 8.91
N ALA A 31 9.98 -17.18 7.91
CA ALA A 31 11.10 -17.36 6.98
C ALA A 31 11.37 -16.12 6.08
N ALA A 32 10.37 -15.25 5.91
CA ALA A 32 10.51 -14.00 5.16
C ALA A 32 11.11 -12.84 6.01
N THR A 33 11.27 -13.03 7.33
CA THR A 33 11.72 -12.00 8.28
C THR A 33 13.13 -12.34 8.81
N PRO A 34 14.11 -11.42 8.86
CA PRO A 34 14.03 -9.98 8.58
C PRO A 34 14.33 -9.59 7.12
N LEU A 35 14.51 -10.54 6.21
CA LEU A 35 15.29 -10.27 4.99
C LEU A 35 14.50 -9.93 3.71
N ARG A 36 13.16 -10.01 3.64
CA ARG A 36 12.46 -9.86 2.35
C ARG A 36 11.11 -9.15 2.34
N LEU A 37 10.72 -8.54 3.44
CA LEU A 37 9.59 -7.61 3.47
C LEU A 37 10.10 -6.26 3.98
N GLU A 38 10.80 -5.53 3.10
CA GLU A 38 10.82 -4.06 3.11
C GLU A 38 9.42 -3.51 2.75
N ALA A 39 8.38 -4.13 3.31
CA ALA A 39 7.01 -3.74 3.16
C ALA A 39 6.67 -2.79 4.30
N ASP A 40 5.80 -1.83 4.00
CA ASP A 40 5.19 -0.92 4.97
C ASP A 40 4.89 -1.65 6.30
N PRO A 41 5.47 -1.20 7.44
CA PRO A 41 5.27 -1.84 8.75
C PRO A 41 3.80 -2.05 9.11
N TYR A 42 2.92 -1.16 8.63
CA TYR A 42 1.47 -1.30 8.82
C TYR A 42 0.89 -2.48 8.06
N LEU A 43 1.33 -2.71 6.82
CA LEU A 43 0.86 -3.83 6.00
C LEU A 43 1.39 -5.16 6.50
N THR A 44 2.65 -5.19 6.94
CA THR A 44 3.25 -6.37 7.59
C THR A 44 2.49 -6.71 8.89
N THR A 45 2.16 -5.70 9.71
CA THR A 45 1.33 -5.89 10.91
C THR A 45 -0.07 -6.39 10.57
N THR A 46 -0.69 -5.84 9.52
CA THR A 46 -2.03 -6.27 9.06
C THR A 46 -2.02 -7.71 8.57
N LEU A 47 -0.97 -8.11 7.86
CA LEU A 47 -0.77 -9.48 7.38
C LEU A 47 -0.63 -10.48 8.53
N TRP A 48 0.21 -10.17 9.53
CA TRP A 48 0.37 -10.98 10.75
C TRP A 48 -0.92 -11.04 11.57
N ALA A 49 -1.62 -9.92 11.74
CA ALA A 49 -2.90 -9.88 12.45
C ALA A 49 -3.96 -10.75 11.76
N ALA A 50 -4.01 -10.75 10.42
CA ALA A 50 -4.92 -11.60 9.65
C ALA A 50 -4.56 -13.09 9.78
N ALA A 51 -3.28 -13.45 9.75
CA ALA A 51 -2.82 -14.82 9.98
C ALA A 51 -3.22 -15.31 11.38
N PHE A 52 -2.96 -14.52 12.42
CA PHE A 52 -3.33 -14.85 13.79
C PHE A 52 -4.85 -15.00 13.98
N ARG A 53 -5.64 -14.14 13.32
CA ARG A 53 -7.11 -14.28 13.32
C ARG A 53 -7.56 -15.57 12.65
N ALA A 54 -6.91 -16.00 11.58
CA ALA A 54 -7.24 -17.25 10.90
C ALA A 54 -6.98 -18.46 11.80
N GLU A 55 -5.84 -18.50 12.49
CA GLU A 55 -5.54 -19.54 13.47
C GLU A 55 -6.53 -19.54 14.65
N LYS A 56 -6.86 -18.35 15.18
CA LYS A 56 -7.83 -18.25 16.27
C LYS A 56 -9.20 -18.75 15.83
N ALA A 57 -9.62 -18.43 14.61
CA ALA A 57 -10.92 -18.86 14.08
C ALA A 57 -11.03 -20.39 13.96
N LEU A 58 -9.93 -21.11 13.75
CA LEU A 58 -9.92 -22.58 13.73
C LEU A 58 -10.30 -23.22 15.08
N ARG A 59 -10.19 -22.47 16.19
CA ARG A 59 -10.48 -22.95 17.55
C ARG A 59 -11.94 -22.80 17.97
N HIS A 60 -12.82 -22.31 17.10
CA HIS A 60 -14.26 -22.24 17.40
C HIS A 60 -14.87 -23.65 17.50
N ASP A 61 -15.67 -23.87 18.55
CA ASP A 61 -16.39 -25.13 18.78
C ASP A 61 -17.56 -25.31 17.79
N ASP A 62 -18.18 -24.21 17.37
CA ASP A 62 -19.26 -24.21 16.38
C ASP A 62 -18.70 -24.17 14.95
N ASP A 63 -19.14 -25.13 14.12
CA ASP A 63 -18.68 -25.29 12.75
C ASP A 63 -19.05 -24.12 11.83
N GLN A 64 -20.19 -23.46 12.10
CA GLN A 64 -20.67 -22.35 11.28
C GLN A 64 -19.88 -21.08 11.57
N ASP A 65 -19.67 -20.76 12.85
CA ASP A 65 -18.84 -19.64 13.29
C ASP A 65 -17.37 -19.85 12.89
N ARG A 66 -16.85 -21.06 13.07
CA ARG A 66 -15.51 -21.45 12.60
C ARG A 66 -15.36 -21.18 11.10
N ARG A 67 -16.31 -21.65 10.28
CA ARG A 67 -16.26 -21.43 8.81
C ARG A 67 -16.36 -19.95 8.46
N ARG A 68 -17.27 -19.21 9.10
CA ARG A 68 -17.50 -17.79 8.83
C ARG A 68 -16.24 -16.99 9.13
N ASP A 69 -15.65 -17.19 10.30
CA ASP A 69 -14.55 -16.36 10.78
C ASP A 69 -13.24 -16.71 10.09
N VAL A 70 -13.02 -17.99 9.73
CA VAL A 70 -11.90 -18.39 8.83
C VAL A 70 -12.03 -17.72 7.47
N ARG A 71 -13.25 -17.65 6.90
CA ARG A 71 -13.47 -16.99 5.61
C ARG A 71 -13.12 -15.50 5.68
N ILE A 72 -13.54 -14.83 6.75
CA ILE A 72 -13.24 -13.41 6.97
C ILE A 72 -11.73 -13.19 7.11
N ALA A 73 -11.05 -14.01 7.92
CA ALA A 73 -9.62 -13.88 8.15
C ALA A 73 -8.78 -14.14 6.88
N LEU A 74 -9.14 -15.15 6.08
CA LEU A 74 -8.47 -15.41 4.80
C LEU A 74 -8.68 -14.29 3.79
N GLU A 75 -9.86 -13.66 3.77
CA GLU A 75 -10.12 -12.50 2.92
C GLU A 75 -9.29 -11.30 3.36
N GLN A 76 -9.19 -11.05 4.68
CA GLN A 76 -8.30 -10.01 5.24
C GLN A 76 -6.83 -10.28 4.89
N PHE A 77 -6.37 -11.53 4.97
CA PHE A 77 -5.01 -11.92 4.60
C PHE A 77 -4.75 -11.70 3.12
N ARG A 78 -5.73 -12.02 2.25
CA ARG A 78 -5.65 -11.75 0.80
C ARG A 78 -5.55 -10.27 0.49
N HIS A 79 -6.34 -9.45 1.16
CA HIS A 79 -6.26 -8.00 1.01
C HIS A 79 -4.89 -7.48 1.42
N ALA A 80 -4.35 -7.92 2.56
CA ALA A 80 -3.02 -7.51 3.01
C ALA A 80 -1.91 -7.92 2.02
N LEU A 81 -1.93 -9.14 1.49
CA LEU A 81 -0.96 -9.57 0.46
C LEU A 81 -1.08 -8.78 -0.84
N ARG A 82 -2.32 -8.46 -1.26
CA ARG A 82 -2.53 -7.61 -2.44
C ARG A 82 -1.92 -6.24 -2.23
N ASP A 83 -2.19 -5.61 -1.10
CA ASP A 83 -1.65 -4.28 -0.78
C ASP A 83 -0.12 -4.28 -0.77
N ILE A 84 0.51 -5.31 -0.18
CA ILE A 84 1.97 -5.45 -0.18
C ILE A 84 2.51 -5.56 -1.62
N THR A 85 1.87 -6.39 -2.44
CA THR A 85 2.29 -6.58 -3.84
C THR A 85 2.09 -5.31 -4.66
N GLU A 86 0.99 -4.58 -4.42
CA GLU A 86 0.70 -3.30 -5.08
C GLU A 86 1.64 -2.17 -4.63
N ASN A 87 2.23 -2.28 -3.42
CA ASN A 87 3.20 -1.34 -2.88
C ASN A 87 4.64 -1.64 -3.29
N GLN A 88 4.95 -2.87 -3.72
CA GLN A 88 6.29 -3.27 -4.18
C GLN A 88 6.94 -2.30 -5.19
N PRO A 89 6.22 -1.73 -6.18
CA PRO A 89 6.76 -0.77 -7.13
C PRO A 89 7.14 0.59 -6.54
N TYR A 90 6.84 0.82 -5.27
CA TYR A 90 7.15 2.04 -4.51
C TYR A 90 8.08 1.75 -3.32
N SER A 91 8.70 0.56 -3.29
CA SER A 91 9.74 0.21 -2.31
C SER A 91 11.01 1.04 -2.52
N ASP A 92 11.89 1.08 -1.51
CA ASP A 92 13.14 1.83 -1.56
C ASP A 92 14.06 1.36 -2.70
N ASP A 93 14.00 0.06 -3.04
CA ASP A 93 14.75 -0.57 -4.13
C ASP A 93 14.13 -0.38 -5.52
N ALA A 94 12.89 0.14 -5.62
CA ALA A 94 12.25 0.34 -6.92
C ALA A 94 13.00 1.40 -7.75
N PRO A 95 13.18 1.20 -9.07
CA PRO A 95 13.77 2.20 -9.94
C PRO A 95 12.96 3.50 -9.90
N VAL A 96 13.59 4.62 -9.55
CA VAL A 96 12.91 5.91 -9.33
C VAL A 96 12.12 6.37 -10.56
N ARG A 97 12.59 6.06 -11.77
CA ARG A 97 11.87 6.35 -13.02
C ARG A 97 10.56 5.57 -13.15
N GLU A 98 10.52 4.33 -12.68
CA GLU A 98 9.27 3.55 -12.67
C GLU A 98 8.28 4.12 -11.66
N VAL A 99 8.77 4.50 -10.47
CA VAL A 99 7.96 5.18 -9.45
C VAL A 99 7.36 6.47 -10.02
N LEU A 100 8.19 7.29 -10.69
CA LEU A 100 7.75 8.53 -11.32
C LEU A 100 6.70 8.26 -12.41
N ALA A 101 6.96 7.32 -13.33
CA ALA A 101 6.04 7.00 -14.42
C ALA A 101 4.67 6.55 -13.90
N ARG A 102 4.63 5.64 -12.93
CA ARG A 102 3.37 5.16 -12.32
C ARG A 102 2.64 6.27 -11.57
N THR A 103 3.38 7.14 -10.89
CA THR A 103 2.79 8.31 -10.20
C THR A 103 2.10 9.24 -11.20
N VAL A 104 2.75 9.52 -12.34
CA VAL A 104 2.18 10.32 -13.42
C VAL A 104 0.92 9.67 -14.00
N GLU A 105 0.94 8.37 -14.23
CA GLU A 105 -0.21 7.60 -14.72
C GLU A 105 -1.40 7.65 -13.77
N ILE A 106 -1.19 7.41 -12.46
CA ILE A 106 -2.25 7.41 -11.45
C ILE A 106 -2.89 8.80 -11.32
N LEU A 107 -2.07 9.84 -11.28
CA LEU A 107 -2.57 11.20 -11.11
C LEU A 107 -3.27 11.71 -12.37
N ALA A 108 -2.79 11.32 -13.55
CA ALA A 108 -3.26 11.79 -14.85
C ALA A 108 -3.42 13.33 -14.90
N ALA A 109 -2.56 14.04 -14.18
CA ALA A 109 -2.64 15.48 -13.97
C ALA A 109 -1.83 16.25 -15.02
N PRO A 110 -2.12 17.55 -15.25
CA PRO A 110 -1.30 18.38 -16.13
C PRO A 110 0.17 18.40 -15.68
N GLN A 111 1.11 18.42 -16.63
CA GLN A 111 2.55 18.39 -16.33
C GLN A 111 3.00 19.53 -15.39
N LYS A 112 2.36 20.70 -15.48
CA LYS A 112 2.61 21.80 -14.54
C LYS A 112 2.30 21.40 -13.10
N THR A 113 1.15 20.80 -12.86
CA THR A 113 0.72 20.35 -11.53
C THR A 113 1.63 19.25 -10.97
N LEU A 114 2.08 18.33 -11.82
CA LEU A 114 3.04 17.29 -11.45
C LEU A 114 4.41 17.89 -11.10
N ALA A 115 4.88 18.86 -11.88
CA ALA A 115 6.14 19.54 -11.65
C ALA A 115 6.09 20.35 -10.33
N ASP A 116 4.98 21.06 -10.08
CA ASP A 116 4.74 21.80 -8.84
C ASP A 116 4.74 20.84 -7.62
N LEU A 117 4.07 19.68 -7.71
CA LEU A 117 4.03 18.67 -6.65
C LEU A 117 5.43 18.12 -6.32
N LEU A 118 6.22 17.87 -7.36
CA LEU A 118 7.60 17.39 -7.24
C LEU A 118 8.61 18.51 -6.94
N GLY A 119 8.19 19.77 -6.89
CA GLY A 119 9.08 20.90 -6.62
C GLY A 119 10.12 21.17 -7.72
N VAL A 120 9.82 20.79 -8.96
CA VAL A 120 10.74 20.91 -10.10
C VAL A 120 10.15 21.73 -11.24
N SER A 121 10.98 22.13 -12.19
CA SER A 121 10.48 22.74 -13.42
C SER A 121 9.81 21.71 -14.33
N VAL A 122 8.83 22.13 -15.13
CA VAL A 122 8.19 21.27 -16.16
C VAL A 122 9.22 20.68 -17.12
N ARG A 123 10.25 21.45 -17.49
CA ARG A 123 11.33 20.97 -18.37
C ARG A 123 12.14 19.85 -17.71
N GLN A 124 12.40 19.93 -16.41
CA GLN A 124 13.11 18.89 -15.66
C GLN A 124 12.26 17.62 -15.58
N LEU A 125 10.96 17.74 -15.27
CA LEU A 125 10.03 16.62 -15.29
C LEU A 125 9.99 15.93 -16.67
N GLN A 126 9.86 16.69 -17.75
CA GLN A 126 9.88 16.15 -19.12
C GLN A 126 11.18 15.42 -19.44
N ARG A 127 12.33 15.94 -18.97
CA ARG A 127 13.63 15.29 -19.17
C ARG A 127 13.71 13.94 -18.46
N TRP A 128 13.19 13.82 -17.24
CA TRP A 128 13.18 12.55 -16.50
C TRP A 128 12.24 11.51 -17.10
N LEU A 129 11.11 11.96 -17.67
CA LEU A 129 10.13 11.08 -18.33
C LEU A 129 10.55 10.62 -19.73
N ALA A 130 11.56 11.25 -20.34
CA ALA A 130 12.09 10.81 -21.63
C ALA A 130 12.76 9.42 -21.50
N ALA A 131 12.70 8.61 -22.56
CA ALA A 131 13.22 7.24 -22.57
C ALA A 131 14.72 7.16 -22.18
N ASP A 132 15.53 8.11 -22.70
CA ASP A 132 16.96 8.25 -22.42
C ASP A 132 17.25 9.48 -21.53
N GLY A 133 16.27 9.84 -20.70
CA GLY A 133 16.38 10.92 -19.73
C GLY A 133 17.45 10.66 -18.66
N PRO A 134 18.08 11.72 -18.11
CA PRO A 134 18.96 11.55 -16.96
C PRO A 134 18.17 11.03 -15.74
N GLU A 135 18.83 10.29 -14.86
CA GLU A 135 18.25 9.93 -13.56
C GLU A 135 18.06 11.18 -12.68
N PRO A 136 16.99 11.23 -11.86
CA PRO A 136 16.84 12.24 -10.81
C PRO A 136 18.02 12.24 -9.83
N THR A 137 18.29 13.39 -9.22
CA THR A 137 19.28 13.45 -8.12
C THR A 137 18.78 12.66 -6.91
N ALA A 138 19.65 12.38 -5.92
CA ALA A 138 19.25 11.66 -4.71
C ALA A 138 18.10 12.34 -3.95
N ASP A 139 18.14 13.67 -3.84
CA ASP A 139 17.09 14.45 -3.16
C ASP A 139 15.77 14.41 -3.95
N ASP A 140 15.85 14.58 -5.27
CA ASP A 140 14.69 14.46 -6.15
C ASP A 140 14.09 13.04 -6.10
N ALA A 141 14.93 12.02 -6.06
CA ALA A 141 14.51 10.63 -5.98
C ALA A 141 13.79 10.33 -4.67
N ALA A 142 14.29 10.86 -3.54
CA ALA A 142 13.62 10.75 -2.26
C ALA A 142 12.22 11.39 -2.32
N ARG A 143 12.10 12.59 -2.89
CA ARG A 143 10.80 13.26 -3.05
C ARG A 143 9.86 12.49 -3.98
N ILE A 144 10.36 11.97 -5.10
CA ILE A 144 9.58 11.14 -6.03
C ILE A 144 9.03 9.90 -5.32
N ARG A 145 9.85 9.21 -4.52
CA ARG A 145 9.42 8.04 -3.75
C ARG A 145 8.35 8.39 -2.73
N VAL A 146 8.57 9.43 -1.94
CA VAL A 146 7.58 9.91 -0.95
C VAL A 146 6.25 10.25 -1.62
N VAL A 147 6.27 11.05 -2.68
CA VAL A 147 5.06 11.42 -3.42
C VAL A 147 4.40 10.18 -4.02
N GLY A 148 5.17 9.29 -4.65
CA GLY A 148 4.68 8.05 -5.23
C GLY A 148 3.98 7.17 -4.20
N GLN A 149 4.56 7.00 -3.01
CA GLN A 149 3.96 6.22 -1.94
C GLN A 149 2.66 6.83 -1.41
N LEU A 150 2.62 8.16 -1.23
CA LEU A 150 1.38 8.86 -0.82
C LEU A 150 0.29 8.71 -1.89
N VAL A 151 0.63 8.91 -3.17
CA VAL A 151 -0.29 8.71 -4.31
C VAL A 151 -0.79 7.27 -4.35
N ASN A 152 0.11 6.31 -4.14
CA ASN A 152 -0.18 4.90 -4.09
C ASN A 152 -1.17 4.54 -2.96
N GLN A 153 -1.06 5.17 -1.78
CA GLN A 153 -2.04 4.98 -0.70
C GLN A 153 -3.39 5.64 -1.05
N LEU A 154 -3.35 6.89 -1.53
CA LEU A 154 -4.55 7.71 -1.74
C LEU A 154 -5.41 7.23 -2.91
N ARG A 155 -4.83 6.58 -3.94
CA ARG A 155 -5.59 6.06 -5.10
C ARG A 155 -6.65 5.02 -4.75
N HIS A 156 -6.58 4.43 -3.56
CA HIS A 156 -7.58 3.48 -3.08
C HIS A 156 -8.87 4.15 -2.61
N SER A 157 -8.81 5.45 -2.27
CA SER A 157 -9.96 6.23 -1.76
C SER A 157 -10.31 7.41 -2.66
N PHE A 158 -9.41 7.83 -3.54
CA PHE A 158 -9.58 9.01 -4.39
C PHE A 158 -9.24 8.72 -5.85
N THR A 159 -9.88 9.47 -6.75
CA THR A 159 -9.48 9.58 -8.16
C THR A 159 -8.22 10.42 -8.31
N GLY A 160 -7.51 10.36 -9.44
CA GLY A 160 -6.32 11.19 -9.69
C GLY A 160 -6.48 12.69 -9.37
N PRO A 161 -7.57 13.36 -9.79
CA PRO A 161 -7.87 14.73 -9.37
C PRO A 161 -8.13 14.88 -7.87
N GLY A 162 -8.74 13.89 -7.22
CA GLY A 162 -8.95 13.85 -5.77
C GLY A 162 -7.63 13.73 -4.99
N VAL A 163 -6.73 12.84 -5.43
CA VAL A 163 -5.37 12.70 -4.89
C VAL A 163 -4.61 14.02 -5.06
N THR A 164 -4.69 14.63 -6.23
CA THR A 164 -4.08 15.95 -6.48
C THR A 164 -4.63 16.98 -5.50
N ALA A 165 -5.96 17.10 -5.37
CA ALA A 165 -6.60 18.06 -4.46
C ALA A 165 -6.21 17.84 -2.99
N TRP A 166 -5.96 16.59 -2.58
CA TRP A 166 -5.49 16.26 -1.23
C TRP A 166 -4.17 16.96 -0.91
N PHE A 167 -3.23 17.05 -1.85
CA PHE A 167 -1.94 17.73 -1.63
C PHE A 167 -2.05 19.26 -1.48
N TYR A 168 -3.02 19.87 -2.16
CA TYR A 168 -3.14 21.33 -2.25
C TYR A 168 -4.15 21.96 -1.28
N ARG A 169 -4.97 21.14 -0.60
CA ARG A 169 -5.93 21.61 0.41
C ARG A 169 -5.31 21.55 1.81
N GLU A 170 -5.72 22.46 2.68
CA GLU A 170 -5.41 22.32 4.10
C GLU A 170 -6.00 21.01 4.62
N HIS A 171 -5.14 20.20 5.23
CA HIS A 171 -5.55 18.92 5.76
C HIS A 171 -5.95 19.08 7.24
N PRO A 172 -7.17 18.66 7.65
CA PRO A 172 -7.70 18.92 8.99
C PRO A 172 -6.81 18.42 10.14
N VAL A 173 -6.07 17.33 9.92
CA VAL A 173 -5.17 16.74 10.94
C VAL A 173 -3.76 17.31 10.88
N LEU A 174 -3.31 17.78 9.70
CA LEU A 174 -1.94 18.31 9.53
C LEU A 174 -1.89 19.82 9.71
N GLU A 175 -3.05 20.48 9.75
CA GLU A 175 -3.25 21.94 9.84
C GLU A 175 -2.50 22.75 8.77
N ARG A 176 -2.03 22.06 7.73
CA ARG A 176 -1.23 22.58 6.62
C ARG A 176 -1.58 21.81 5.36
N ARG A 177 -1.19 22.35 4.21
CA ARG A 177 -1.30 21.61 2.95
C ARG A 177 -0.21 20.54 2.92
N PRO A 178 -0.54 19.28 2.56
CA PRO A 178 0.46 18.22 2.51
C PRO A 178 1.66 18.54 1.61
N ILE A 179 1.46 19.31 0.52
CA ILE A 179 2.55 19.77 -0.34
C ILE A 179 3.61 20.60 0.40
N ASP A 180 3.23 21.39 1.40
CA ASP A 180 4.14 22.25 2.18
C ASP A 180 4.97 21.45 3.21
N LEU A 181 4.66 20.17 3.37
CA LEU A 181 5.35 19.25 4.29
C LEU A 181 6.32 18.31 3.56
N LEU A 182 6.26 18.26 2.22
CA LEU A 182 7.13 17.38 1.41
C LEU A 182 8.61 17.77 1.49
N ASP A 183 8.90 19.04 1.77
CA ASP A 183 10.28 19.54 1.88
C ASP A 183 10.94 19.18 3.23
N ALA A 184 10.15 18.70 4.20
CA ALA A 184 10.62 18.35 5.53
C ALA A 184 10.62 16.82 5.73
N SER A 185 11.80 16.19 5.69
CA SER A 185 11.95 14.74 5.87
C SER A 185 11.31 14.21 7.17
N LEU A 186 11.33 15.01 8.24
CA LEU A 186 10.71 14.67 9.53
C LEU A 186 9.17 14.64 9.49
N SER A 187 8.54 15.25 8.48
CA SER A 187 7.08 15.29 8.32
C SER A 187 6.54 14.08 7.57
N TYR A 188 7.40 13.25 6.98
CA TYR A 188 7.00 12.13 6.15
C TYR A 188 6.15 11.06 6.89
N PRO A 189 6.50 10.61 8.11
CA PRO A 189 5.66 9.67 8.85
C PRO A 189 4.24 10.20 9.11
N GLN A 190 4.09 11.51 9.33
CA GLN A 190 2.79 12.16 9.55
C GLN A 190 1.97 12.21 8.25
N LEU A 191 2.61 12.52 7.12
CA LEU A 191 1.99 12.49 5.80
C LEU A 191 1.47 11.09 5.43
N LEU A 192 2.30 10.07 5.66
CA LEU A 192 1.92 8.68 5.39
C LEU A 192 0.77 8.23 6.29
N SER A 193 0.82 8.57 7.58
CA SER A 193 -0.27 8.27 8.51
C SER A 193 -1.59 8.93 8.09
N ALA A 194 -1.57 10.19 7.66
CA ALA A 194 -2.75 10.89 7.16
C ALA A 194 -3.32 10.25 5.88
N ALA A 195 -2.45 9.86 4.94
CA ALA A 195 -2.87 9.16 3.72
C ALA A 195 -3.48 7.78 4.03
N THR A 196 -2.90 7.02 4.96
CA THR A 196 -3.45 5.72 5.40
C THR A 196 -4.77 5.89 6.17
N ALA A 197 -4.93 6.95 6.97
CA ALA A 197 -6.20 7.22 7.66
C ALA A 197 -7.34 7.50 6.67
N ALA A 198 -7.08 8.21 5.58
CA ALA A 198 -8.07 8.44 4.52
C ALA A 198 -8.60 7.13 3.91
N ARG A 199 -7.75 6.10 3.85
CA ARG A 199 -8.13 4.74 3.44
C ARG A 199 -9.06 4.05 4.45
N ALA A 200 -8.77 4.19 5.74
CA ALA A 200 -9.55 3.54 6.80
C ALA A 200 -10.97 4.11 6.96
N MET A 201 -11.20 5.37 6.55
CA MET A 201 -12.51 6.02 6.63
C MET A 201 -13.50 5.62 5.52
N THR A 202 -13.05 4.88 4.50
CA THR A 202 -13.89 4.42 3.37
C THR A 202 -14.48 3.01 3.54
N VAL A 203 -14.41 2.41 4.73
CA VAL A 203 -14.95 1.07 5.03
C VAL A 203 -16.13 1.14 6.00
#